data_AF-A0A7S2V3F3-F1
#
_entry.id   AF-A0A7S2V3F3-F1
#
_cell.length_a   1.000
_cell.length_b   1.000
_cell.length_c   1.000
_cell.angle_alpha   90.00
_cell.angle_beta   90.00
_cell.angle_gamma   90.00
#
_symmetry.space_group_name_H-M   'P 1'
#
loop_
_entity.id
_entity.type
_entity.pdbx_description
1 polymer ?
#
loop_
_entity_poly.entity_id
_entity_poly.type
_entity_poly.pdbx_seq_one_letter_code
_entity_poly.pdbx_strand_id
1 'polypeptide(L)'
;LQRQVEEQHNQAQQAQRDGQIEGLAYEQDVERLKTEITLFTSITGIKWDFDSPDIVGFVSDPNKKVVRRFEYKTNDLSKFDLADKLWGDIAISKSPSVNTEVPMQQTC
;
A
#
# COMPACT_ATOMS: atom_id res chain seq x y z
N LEU A 1 28.44 -48.55 5.15
CA LEU A 1 28.76 -47.62 6.26
C LEU A 1 29.45 -46.35 5.77
N GLN A 2 30.69 -46.37 5.23
CA GLN A 2 31.34 -45.14 4.72
C GLN A 2 30.55 -44.40 3.63
N ARG A 3 30.04 -45.10 2.60
CA ARG A 3 29.16 -44.49 1.57
C ARG A 3 27.91 -43.85 2.15
N GLN A 4 27.34 -44.44 3.19
CA GLN A 4 26.10 -43.98 3.79
C GLN A 4 26.30 -42.68 4.59
N VAL A 5 27.47 -42.52 5.22
CA VAL A 5 27.86 -41.26 5.89
C VAL A 5 28.12 -40.16 4.87
N GLU A 6 28.78 -40.49 3.76
CA GLU A 6 29.08 -39.54 2.68
C GLU A 6 27.79 -39.06 1.97
N GLU A 7 26.85 -39.97 1.71
CA GLU A 7 25.52 -39.63 1.17
C GLU A 7 24.74 -38.71 2.11
N GLN A 8 24.71 -39.02 3.41
CA GLN A 8 24.06 -38.16 4.41
C GLN A 8 24.71 -36.78 4.50
N HIS A 9 26.04 -36.71 4.40
CA HIS A 9 26.76 -35.45 4.40
C HIS A 9 26.43 -34.60 3.18
N ASN A 10 26.41 -35.20 1.99
CA ASN A 10 26.05 -34.51 0.75
C ASN A 10 24.60 -34.03 0.77
N GLN A 11 23.67 -34.83 1.28
CA GLN A 11 22.26 -34.45 1.40
C GLN A 11 22.07 -33.28 2.38
N ALA A 12 22.78 -33.28 3.51
CA ALA A 12 22.74 -32.18 4.47
C ALA A 12 23.29 -30.88 3.85
N GLN A 13 24.38 -30.95 3.10
CA GLN A 13 24.93 -29.78 2.40
C GLN A 13 23.97 -29.25 1.31
N GLN A 14 23.31 -30.14 0.57
CA GLN A 14 22.31 -29.76 -0.43
C GLN A 14 21.12 -29.06 0.24
N ALA A 15 20.54 -29.65 1.28
CA ALA A 15 19.44 -29.04 2.02
C ALA A 15 19.79 -27.66 2.59
N GLN A 16 21.03 -27.46 3.06
CA GLN A 16 21.51 -26.16 3.52
C GLN A 16 21.59 -25.14 2.38
N ARG A 17 22.08 -25.56 1.21
CA ARG A 17 22.13 -24.70 0.02
C ARG A 17 20.74 -24.33 -0.48
N ASP A 18 19.85 -25.31 -0.54
CA ASP A 18 18.47 -25.10 -0.98
C ASP A 18 17.74 -24.13 -0.04
N GLY A 19 17.90 -24.30 1.28
CA GLY A 19 17.33 -23.36 2.26
C GLY A 19 17.93 -21.95 2.16
N GLN A 20 19.22 -21.80 1.83
CA GLN A 20 19.81 -20.49 1.56
C GLN A 20 19.25 -19.84 0.29
N ILE A 21 19.06 -20.60 -0.78
CA ILE A 21 18.49 -20.11 -2.04
C ILE A 21 17.05 -19.66 -1.82
N GLU A 22 16.25 -20.45 -1.11
CA GLU A 22 14.87 -20.11 -0.76
C GLU A 22 14.80 -18.85 0.10
N GLY A 23 15.70 -18.71 1.09
CA GLY A 23 15.82 -17.51 1.91
C GLY A 23 16.12 -16.25 1.09
N LEU A 24 17.07 -16.33 0.14
CA LEU A 24 17.41 -15.22 -0.75
C LEU A 24 16.26 -14.85 -1.70
N ALA A 25 15.55 -15.85 -2.22
CA ALA A 25 14.38 -15.62 -3.07
C ALA A 25 13.26 -14.91 -2.29
N TYR A 26 13.01 -15.33 -1.05
CA TYR A 26 12.04 -14.68 -0.17
C TYR A 26 12.42 -13.22 0.14
N GLU A 27 13.68 -12.96 0.48
CA GLU A 27 14.15 -11.59 0.75
C GLU A 27 13.97 -10.67 -0.46
N GLN A 28 14.27 -11.18 -1.66
CA GLN A 28 14.08 -10.44 -2.90
C GLN A 28 12.60 -10.11 -3.15
N ASP A 29 11.69 -11.05 -2.91
CA ASP A 29 10.25 -10.81 -3.02
C ASP A 29 9.73 -9.81 -2.00
N VAL A 30 10.22 -9.85 -0.75
CA VAL A 30 9.86 -8.89 0.29
C VAL A 30 10.26 -7.47 -0.12
N GLU A 31 11.48 -7.28 -0.65
CA GLU A 31 11.95 -5.97 -1.11
C GLU A 31 11.13 -5.45 -2.31
N ARG A 32 10.77 -6.35 -3.23
CA ARG A 32 9.88 -6.01 -4.36
C ARG A 32 8.51 -5.54 -3.85
N LEU A 33 7.89 -6.29 -2.95
CA LEU A 33 6.58 -5.95 -2.38
C LEU A 33 6.62 -4.62 -1.60
N LYS A 34 7.67 -4.37 -0.81
CA LYS A 34 7.85 -3.08 -0.12
C LYS A 34 7.92 -1.92 -1.11
N THR A 35 8.63 -2.10 -2.22
CA THR A 35 8.77 -1.09 -3.27
C THR A 35 7.43 -0.79 -3.93
N GLU A 36 6.67 -1.83 -4.29
CA GLU A 36 5.33 -1.69 -4.87
C GLU A 36 4.38 -0.96 -3.92
N ILE A 37 4.31 -1.39 -2.64
CA ILE A 37 3.46 -0.75 -1.62
C ILE A 37 3.84 0.72 -1.41
N THR A 38 5.15 1.01 -1.39
CA THR A 38 5.66 2.38 -1.24
C THR A 38 5.25 3.25 -2.43
N LEU A 39 5.33 2.72 -3.65
CA LEU A 39 4.87 3.42 -4.86
C LEU A 39 3.37 3.68 -4.82
N PHE A 40 2.56 2.70 -4.44
CA PHE A 40 1.11 2.89 -4.28
C PHE A 40 0.79 3.99 -3.27
N THR A 41 1.47 3.98 -2.13
CA THR A 41 1.29 4.97 -1.07
C THR A 41 1.74 6.36 -1.53
N SER A 42 2.83 6.48 -2.28
CA SER A 42 3.33 7.78 -2.76
C SER A 42 2.41 8.41 -3.81
N ILE A 43 1.77 7.60 -4.66
CA ILE A 43 0.83 8.07 -5.68
C ILE A 43 -0.51 8.46 -5.05
N THR A 44 -1.07 7.58 -4.21
CA THR A 44 -2.44 7.74 -3.70
C THR A 44 -2.53 8.54 -2.41
N GLY A 45 -1.46 8.55 -1.61
CA GLY A 45 -1.47 9.08 -0.24
C GLY A 45 -2.30 8.23 0.73
N ILE A 46 -2.70 7.01 0.34
CA ILE A 46 -3.54 6.14 1.15
C ILE A 46 -2.72 5.34 2.16
N LYS A 47 -3.17 5.34 3.41
CA LYS A 47 -2.80 4.37 4.44
C LYS A 47 -4.01 3.50 4.78
N TRP A 48 -3.90 2.20 4.54
CA TRP A 48 -4.95 1.22 4.83
C TRP A 48 -5.00 0.84 6.32
N ASP A 49 -6.20 0.55 6.79
CA ASP A 49 -6.49 -0.01 8.11
C ASP A 49 -6.81 -1.51 7.93
N PHE A 50 -5.86 -2.38 8.30
CA PHE A 50 -5.96 -3.83 8.06
C PHE A 50 -6.67 -4.59 9.18
N ASP A 51 -7.06 -3.92 10.26
CA ASP A 51 -7.76 -4.51 11.39
C ASP A 51 -9.29 -4.53 11.18
N SER A 52 -9.77 -3.90 10.09
CA SER A 52 -11.19 -3.79 9.73
C SER A 52 -11.61 -4.85 8.70
N PRO A 53 -12.82 -5.45 8.82
CA PRO A 53 -13.39 -6.31 7.79
C PRO A 53 -13.89 -5.53 6.56
N ASP A 54 -14.07 -4.22 6.68
CA ASP A 54 -14.46 -3.29 5.62
C ASP A 54 -13.27 -2.51 5.04
N ILE A 55 -13.48 -1.85 3.90
CA ILE A 55 -12.44 -1.08 3.21
C ILE A 55 -12.26 0.27 3.90
N VAL A 56 -11.28 0.33 4.80
CA VAL A 56 -11.04 1.47 5.69
C VAL A 56 -9.61 1.98 5.54
N GLY A 57 -9.45 3.29 5.65
CA GLY A 57 -8.12 3.88 5.65
C GLY A 57 -8.15 5.40 5.78
N PHE A 58 -7.00 5.99 5.48
CA PHE A 58 -6.78 7.42 5.51
C PHE A 58 -6.16 7.88 4.20
N VAL A 59 -6.65 8.98 3.63
CA VAL A 59 -5.97 9.70 2.55
C VAL A 59 -5.23 10.89 3.15
N SER A 60 -3.95 11.03 2.82
CA SER A 60 -3.13 12.16 3.22
C SER A 60 -2.66 12.97 2.02
N ASP A 61 -2.69 14.31 2.14
CA ASP A 61 -1.99 15.22 1.23
C ASP A 61 -0.78 15.81 1.99
N PRO A 62 0.45 15.40 1.66
CA PRO A 62 1.64 15.88 2.35
C PRO A 62 1.84 17.39 2.20
N ASN A 63 1.31 18.01 1.13
CA ASN A 63 1.43 19.46 0.91
C ASN A 63 0.48 20.27 1.80
N LYS A 64 -0.65 19.69 2.20
CA LYS A 64 -1.70 20.38 2.97
C LYS A 64 -1.77 19.96 4.43
N LYS A 65 -1.02 18.94 4.85
CA LYS A 65 -1.12 18.32 6.18
C LYS A 65 -2.55 17.89 6.53
N VAL A 66 -3.37 17.59 5.51
CA VAL A 66 -4.74 17.12 5.68
C VAL A 66 -4.74 15.61 5.66
N VAL A 67 -5.38 15.00 6.66
CA VAL A 67 -5.63 13.56 6.75
C VAL A 67 -7.13 13.35 6.85
N ARG A 68 -7.70 12.61 5.89
CA ARG A 68 -9.12 12.26 5.87
C ARG A 68 -9.28 10.75 6.03
N ARG A 69 -10.13 10.31 6.96
CA ARG A 69 -10.54 8.90 7.06
C ARG A 69 -11.64 8.59 6.05
N PHE A 70 -11.56 7.43 5.39
CA PHE A 70 -12.64 6.86 4.59
C PHE A 70 -13.01 5.47 5.10
N GLU A 71 -14.24 5.07 4.87
CA GLU A 71 -14.78 3.77 5.25
C GLU A 71 -15.88 3.38 4.27
N TYR A 72 -15.68 2.24 3.60
CA TYR A 72 -16.62 1.69 2.63
C TYR A 72 -17.00 0.27 3.02
N LYS A 73 -18.30 0.05 3.19
CA LYS A 73 -18.85 -1.28 3.46
C LYS A 73 -18.72 -2.15 2.22
N THR A 74 -18.09 -3.30 2.39
CA THR A 74 -17.78 -4.24 1.29
C THR A 74 -19.02 -4.82 0.62
N ASN A 75 -20.15 -4.88 1.33
CA ASN A 75 -21.41 -5.43 0.84
C ASN A 75 -22.27 -4.41 0.05
N ASP A 76 -21.93 -3.12 0.12
CA ASP A 76 -22.84 -2.07 -0.36
C ASP A 76 -22.48 -1.56 -1.76
N LEU A 77 -21.32 -1.93 -2.31
CA LEU A 77 -20.78 -1.36 -3.55
C LEU A 77 -20.18 -2.40 -4.48
N SER A 78 -20.35 -2.19 -5.79
CA SER A 78 -19.55 -2.92 -6.78
C SER A 78 -18.08 -2.49 -6.69
N LYS A 79 -17.17 -3.34 -7.18
CA LYS A 79 -15.73 -2.99 -7.25
C LYS A 79 -15.48 -1.71 -8.04
N PHE A 80 -16.30 -1.46 -9.05
CA PHE A 80 -16.21 -0.25 -9.88
C PHE A 80 -16.62 0.99 -9.09
N ASP A 81 -17.78 0.96 -8.43
CA ASP A 81 -18.28 2.10 -7.65
C ASP A 81 -17.36 2.41 -6.46
N LEU A 82 -16.81 1.37 -5.84
CA LEU A 82 -15.82 1.52 -4.77
C LEU A 82 -14.56 2.23 -5.28
N ALA A 83 -14.03 1.81 -6.43
CA ALA A 83 -12.85 2.42 -7.01
C ALA A 83 -13.10 3.89 -7.36
N ASP A 84 -14.25 4.20 -7.97
CA ASP A 84 -14.61 5.57 -8.35
C ASP A 84 -14.72 6.49 -7.13
N LYS A 85 -15.39 6.03 -6.06
CA LYS A 85 -15.48 6.77 -4.80
C LYS A 85 -14.11 7.00 -4.16
N LEU A 86 -13.27 5.97 -4.12
CA LEU A 86 -11.93 6.06 -3.56
C LEU A 86 -11.07 7.07 -4.33
N TRP A 87 -11.11 7.04 -5.66
CA TRP A 87 -10.42 8.02 -6.50
C TRP A 87 -10.96 9.43 -6.32
N GLY A 88 -12.27 9.59 -6.13
CA GLY A 88 -12.90 10.86 -5.76
C GLY A 88 -12.34 11.43 -4.46
N ASP A 89 -12.21 10.61 -3.41
CA ASP A 89 -11.64 11.04 -2.13
C ASP A 89 -10.18 11.48 -2.26
N ILE A 90 -9.39 10.78 -3.08
CA ILE A 90 -8.01 11.18 -3.40
C ILE A 90 -7.98 12.50 -4.18
N ALA A 91 -8.90 12.71 -5.13
CA ALA A 91 -8.95 13.93 -5.91
C ALA A 91 -9.34 15.15 -5.04
N ILE A 92 -10.30 14.97 -4.13
CA ILE A 92 -10.73 16.04 -3.22
C ILE A 92 -9.61 16.39 -2.22
N SER A 93 -8.84 15.40 -1.73
CA SER A 93 -7.71 15.73 -0.85
C SER A 93 -6.64 16.56 -1.58
N LYS A 94 -6.47 16.34 -2.89
CA LYS A 94 -5.49 17.02 -3.74
C LYS A 94 -5.97 18.35 -4.34
N SER A 95 -7.26 18.66 -4.34
CA SER A 95 -7.77 19.91 -4.94
C SER A 95 -7.29 21.16 -4.20
N PRO A 96 -6.85 22.22 -4.92
CA PRO A 96 -6.43 23.46 -4.28
C PRO A 96 -7.60 24.07 -3.51
N SER A 97 -7.36 24.47 -2.26
CA SER A 97 -8.28 25.31 -1.51
C SER A 97 -8.48 26.61 -2.30
N VAL A 98 -9.62 26.72 -2.98
CA VAL A 98 -10.03 27.96 -3.62
C VAL A 98 -10.31 28.97 -2.50
N ASN A 99 -9.33 29.82 -2.22
CA ASN A 99 -9.58 31.06 -1.49
C ASN A 99 -10.41 31.95 -2.41
N THR A 100 -11.73 31.89 -2.29
CA THR A 100 -12.62 32.86 -2.90
C THR A 100 -12.50 34.17 -2.12
N GLU A 101 -11.44 34.94 -2.39
CA GLU A 101 -11.45 36.36 -2.09
C GLU A 101 -12.45 37.02 -3.04
N VAL A 102 -13.67 37.26 -2.54
CA VAL A 102 -14.65 38.10 -3.22
C VAL A 102 -14.11 39.53 -3.15
N PRO A 103 -13.79 40.21 -4.28
CA PRO A 103 -13.49 41.62 -4.22
C PRO A 103 -14.79 42.35 -3.89
N MET A 104 -14.84 42.93 -2.70
CA MET A 104 -15.87 43.88 -2.30
C MET A 104 -15.84 45.04 -3.31
N GLN A 105 -16.82 45.11 -4.20
CA GLN A 105 -17.01 46.27 -5.04
C GLN A 105 -17.37 47.45 -4.12
N GLN A 106 -16.41 48.35 -3.93
CA GLN A 106 -16.68 49.69 -3.42
C GLN A 106 -17.41 50.44 -4.53
N THR A 107 -18.73 50.55 -4.40
CA THR A 107 -19.52 51.56 -5.10
C THR A 107 -19.26 52.91 -4.45
N CYS A 108 -18.66 53.82 -5.20
CA CYS A 108 -18.77 55.27 -4.99
C CYS A 108 -19.88 55.82 -5.87
#